data_AF-L5M6R3-F1
#
_entry.id   AF-L5M6R3-F1
#
_cell.length_a   1.000
_cell.length_b   1.000
_cell.length_c   1.000
_cell.angle_alpha   90.00
_cell.angle_beta   90.00
_cell.angle_gamma   90.00
#
_symmetry.space_group_name_H-M   'P 1'
#
loop_
_entity.id
_entity.type
_entity.pdbx_description
1 polymer ?
#
loop_
_entity_poly.entity_id
_entity_poly.type
_entity_poly.pdbx_seq_one_letter_code
_entity_poly.pdbx_strand_id
1 'polypeptide(L)'
;VLLLLFLEVILTCKFPRKTPASRLEWKKLGQSVSFVYYGQDLRGDFKDRAQMMDFSIRIKNVTRNDAGKYRCEVSTPTNEGQRLEENTVTLEVLVAPGVPTCEVPSSVLSGTVVELRCQDKEGNPAPTYTWFKDGTRLFGNPKLDAQITNSSYTVNTKSGTLQFNTVSKLDSGEYYCEARNSVGFRRCREKRMQVDDLNVSGIIAAVVVVALVVSICGLGVCYAQRKGYFSKRKGEGHRDRNINDERIIDRLPPANPPPPTPTPH
;
A
#
# COMPACT_ATOMS: atom_id res chain seq x y z
N VAL A 1 -9.22 22.76 18.84
CA VAL A 1 -10.53 22.85 18.16
C VAL A 1 -10.51 21.87 16.99
N LEU A 2 -11.49 20.97 16.93
CA LEU A 2 -11.66 19.99 15.85
C LEU A 2 -12.69 20.54 14.87
N LEU A 3 -12.41 20.51 13.57
CA LEU A 3 -13.34 21.05 12.56
C LEU A 3 -13.34 20.23 11.27
N LEU A 4 -14.50 20.07 10.64
CA LEU A 4 -14.57 19.49 9.29
C LEU A 4 -14.06 20.47 8.23
N LEU A 5 -13.47 19.94 7.17
CA LEU A 5 -13.02 20.73 6.01
C LEU A 5 -14.21 21.49 5.37
N PHE A 6 -13.95 22.71 4.89
CA PHE A 6 -14.92 23.67 4.34
C PHE A 6 -15.92 24.29 5.34
N LEU A 7 -15.74 24.08 6.65
CA LEU A 7 -16.49 24.82 7.67
C LEU A 7 -15.79 26.11 8.09
N GLU A 8 -16.46 26.91 8.91
CA GLU A 8 -15.86 28.04 9.63
C GLU A 8 -15.43 27.66 11.05
N VAL A 9 -14.37 28.31 11.55
CA VAL A 9 -13.88 28.12 12.91
C VAL A 9 -13.54 29.43 13.57
N ILE A 10 -13.75 29.50 14.89
CA ILE A 10 -13.34 30.63 15.72
C ILE A 10 -12.19 30.17 16.61
N LEU A 11 -11.02 30.77 16.42
CA LEU A 11 -9.87 30.59 17.29
C LEU A 11 -9.95 31.65 18.39
N THR A 12 -10.28 31.22 19.59
CA THR A 12 -10.51 32.11 20.73
C THR A 12 -9.22 32.49 21.42
N CYS A 13 -9.01 33.79 21.61
CA CYS A 13 -7.93 34.31 22.43
C CYS A 13 -8.44 34.61 23.85
N LYS A 14 -7.95 33.88 24.84
CA LYS A 14 -8.43 33.95 26.22
C LYS A 14 -7.73 35.06 27.01
N PHE A 15 -8.04 36.33 26.73
CA PHE A 15 -7.56 37.46 27.53
C PHE A 15 -8.70 38.33 28.06
N PRO A 16 -8.66 38.71 29.35
CA PRO A 16 -9.80 39.32 30.01
C PRO A 16 -9.91 40.84 29.81
N ARG A 17 -8.90 41.55 29.27
CA ARG A 17 -8.92 43.03 29.21
C ARG A 17 -8.39 43.59 27.91
N LYS A 18 -9.30 44.24 27.16
CA LYS A 18 -8.95 45.11 26.03
C LYS A 18 -8.60 46.49 26.57
N THR A 19 -7.31 46.84 26.53
CA THR A 19 -6.92 48.24 26.70
C THR A 19 -6.78 48.89 25.32
N PRO A 20 -7.16 50.17 25.13
CA PRO A 20 -7.04 50.84 23.84
C PRO A 20 -5.61 50.88 23.27
N ALA A 21 -4.60 50.80 24.14
CA ALA A 21 -3.19 50.80 23.77
C ALA A 21 -2.59 49.40 23.56
N SER A 22 -3.37 48.33 23.75
CA SER A 22 -2.89 46.95 23.55
C SER A 22 -2.69 46.65 22.07
N ARG A 23 -1.54 46.08 21.69
CA ARG A 23 -1.28 45.54 20.36
C ARG A 23 -1.52 44.03 20.34
N LEU A 24 -2.44 43.58 19.50
CA LEU A 24 -2.74 42.17 19.25
C LEU A 24 -2.00 41.68 18.01
N GLU A 25 -1.39 40.51 18.12
CA GLU A 25 -0.77 39.77 17.02
C GLU A 25 -1.30 38.33 17.01
N TRP A 26 -1.63 37.82 15.83
CA TRP A 26 -1.86 36.38 15.64
C TRP A 26 -0.77 35.79 14.76
N LYS A 27 -0.25 34.65 15.19
CA LYS A 27 0.82 33.91 14.52
C LYS A 27 0.41 32.46 14.34
N LYS A 28 0.70 31.89 13.17
CA LYS A 28 0.67 30.44 12.96
C LYS A 28 2.06 29.89 13.23
N LEU A 29 2.13 28.92 14.14
CA LEU A 29 3.36 28.26 14.53
C LEU A 29 3.61 27.05 13.62
N GLY A 30 4.83 26.93 13.10
CA GLY A 30 5.27 25.85 12.24
C GLY A 30 6.80 25.78 12.23
N GLN A 31 7.38 25.24 11.15
CA GLN A 31 8.84 25.31 10.95
C GLN A 31 9.32 26.78 10.83
N SER A 32 8.51 27.61 10.20
CA SER A 32 8.62 29.07 10.24
C SER A 32 7.35 29.65 10.87
N VAL A 33 7.52 30.71 11.66
CA VAL A 33 6.39 31.45 12.23
C VAL A 33 5.88 32.44 11.19
N SER A 34 4.59 32.36 10.85
CA SER A 34 3.95 33.29 9.94
C SER A 34 2.92 34.14 10.66
N PHE A 35 2.89 35.43 10.35
CA PHE A 35 1.85 36.32 10.85
C PHE A 35 0.53 36.00 10.14
N VAL A 36 -0.54 35.89 10.93
CA VAL A 36 -1.93 35.76 10.47
C VAL A 36 -2.62 37.12 10.59
N TYR A 37 -2.34 37.86 11.68
CA TYR A 37 -2.81 39.22 11.91
C TYR A 37 -1.69 40.05 12.54
N TYR A 38 -1.35 41.18 11.93
CA TYR A 38 -0.31 42.10 12.41
C TYR A 38 -0.57 43.51 11.92
N GLY A 39 -0.34 44.52 12.76
CA GLY A 39 -0.49 45.93 12.36
C GLY A 39 -1.92 46.26 11.91
N GLN A 40 -2.91 45.74 12.63
CA GLN A 40 -4.35 45.93 12.36
C GLN A 40 -4.87 45.33 11.04
N ASP A 41 -4.12 44.42 10.42
CA ASP A 41 -4.49 43.86 9.13
C ASP A 41 -4.15 42.35 9.07
N LEU A 42 -4.97 41.62 8.32
CA LEU A 42 -4.77 40.19 8.08
C LEU A 42 -3.62 39.99 7.09
N ARG A 43 -3.04 38.79 7.09
CA ARG A 43 -1.82 38.48 6.33
C ARG A 43 -2.00 37.22 5.51
N GLY A 44 -1.29 37.16 4.38
CA GLY A 44 -1.33 36.02 3.47
C GLY A 44 -2.75 35.73 2.95
N ASP A 45 -3.06 34.44 2.83
CA ASP A 45 -4.33 33.89 2.38
C ASP A 45 -5.48 34.10 3.37
N PHE A 46 -5.20 34.53 4.61
CA PHE A 46 -6.23 34.86 5.59
C PHE A 46 -6.92 36.20 5.29
N LYS A 47 -6.35 37.07 4.47
CA LYS A 47 -6.95 38.38 4.10
C LYS A 47 -8.36 38.24 3.53
N ASP A 48 -8.58 37.23 2.69
CA ASP A 48 -9.83 37.08 1.94
C ASP A 48 -10.88 36.25 2.69
N ARG A 49 -10.46 35.46 3.69
CA ARG A 49 -11.31 34.43 4.30
C ARG A 49 -11.36 34.47 5.83
N ALA A 50 -10.59 35.32 6.49
CA ALA A 50 -10.64 35.49 7.93
C ALA A 50 -11.19 36.86 8.34
N GLN A 51 -11.71 36.95 9.55
CA GLN A 51 -12.26 38.17 10.14
C GLN A 51 -11.88 38.22 11.62
N MET A 52 -11.47 39.40 12.09
CA MET A 52 -11.24 39.62 13.51
C MET A 52 -12.57 39.76 14.26
N MET A 53 -12.65 39.12 15.43
CA MET A 53 -13.77 39.19 16.37
C MET A 53 -13.20 39.43 17.76
N ASP A 54 -13.11 40.70 18.15
CA ASP A 54 -12.36 41.16 19.33
C ASP A 54 -10.90 40.70 19.30
N PHE A 55 -10.52 39.79 20.20
CA PHE A 55 -9.20 39.17 20.22
C PHE A 55 -9.16 37.82 19.49
N SER A 56 -10.31 37.30 19.11
CA SER A 56 -10.46 36.03 18.43
C SER A 56 -10.42 36.23 16.92
N ILE A 57 -10.04 35.19 16.17
CA ILE A 57 -10.09 35.20 14.71
C ILE A 57 -11.09 34.15 14.22
N ARG A 58 -12.02 34.58 13.36
CA ARG A 58 -12.93 33.71 12.63
C ARG A 58 -12.34 33.42 11.26
N ILE A 59 -12.14 32.15 10.93
CA ILE A 59 -11.62 31.70 9.62
C ILE A 59 -12.76 30.97 8.90
N LYS A 60 -13.07 31.40 7.68
CA LYS A 60 -14.05 30.75 6.78
C LYS A 60 -13.33 29.85 5.78
N ASN A 61 -14.08 28.90 5.22
CA ASN A 61 -13.60 27.96 4.20
C ASN A 61 -12.30 27.26 4.63
N VAL A 62 -12.33 26.62 5.79
CA VAL A 62 -11.15 25.98 6.37
C VAL A 62 -10.66 24.84 5.49
N THR A 63 -9.36 24.82 5.25
CA THR A 63 -8.66 23.81 4.44
C THR A 63 -7.74 22.96 5.30
N ARG A 64 -7.25 21.83 4.76
CA ARG A 64 -6.26 20.98 5.47
C ARG A 64 -5.01 21.77 5.88
N ASN A 65 -4.61 22.75 5.07
CA ASN A 65 -3.43 23.57 5.34
C ASN A 65 -3.61 24.47 6.55
N ASP A 66 -4.83 24.72 7.02
CA ASP A 66 -5.08 25.53 8.20
C ASP A 66 -4.77 24.80 9.50
N ALA A 67 -4.68 23.47 9.48
CA ALA A 67 -4.30 22.70 10.65
C ALA A 67 -2.94 23.18 11.19
N GLY A 68 -2.83 23.26 12.52
CA GLY A 68 -1.62 23.72 13.19
C GLY A 68 -1.88 24.42 14.51
N LYS A 69 -0.80 24.89 15.13
CA LYS A 69 -0.87 25.68 16.36
C LYS A 69 -0.88 27.16 16.00
N TYR A 70 -1.77 27.91 16.62
CA TYR A 70 -1.87 29.35 16.48
C TYR A 70 -1.63 29.99 17.83
N ARG A 71 -0.93 31.10 17.86
CA ARG A 71 -0.68 31.88 19.06
C ARG A 71 -1.24 33.27 18.88
N CYS A 72 -2.04 33.70 19.84
CA CYS A 72 -2.36 35.10 19.99
C CYS A 72 -1.45 35.70 21.06
N GLU A 73 -0.88 36.86 20.74
CA GLU A 73 0.01 37.62 21.61
C GLU A 73 -0.59 39.02 21.79
N VAL A 74 -0.82 39.42 23.03
CA VAL A 74 -1.33 40.76 23.38
C VAL A 74 -0.25 41.46 24.17
N SER A 75 0.28 42.53 23.60
CA SER A 75 1.26 43.37 24.28
C SER A 75 0.58 44.65 24.77
N THR A 76 0.63 44.88 26.08
CA THR A 76 -0.04 46.00 26.73
C THR A 76 1.01 46.88 27.41
N PRO A 77 1.04 48.20 27.12
CA PRO A 77 1.89 49.12 27.86
C PRO A 77 1.49 49.15 29.34
N THR A 78 2.48 49.15 30.22
CA THR A 78 2.30 49.28 31.67
C THR A 78 3.23 50.37 32.20
N ASN A 79 3.00 50.84 33.42
CA ASN A 79 3.89 51.80 34.08
C ASN A 79 5.33 51.28 34.24
N GLU A 80 5.49 49.95 34.20
CA GLU A 80 6.76 49.23 34.36
C GLU A 80 7.36 48.78 33.01
N GLY A 81 6.79 49.22 31.88
CA GLY A 81 7.25 48.87 30.54
C GLY A 81 6.15 48.24 29.67
N GLN A 82 6.34 46.99 29.27
CA GLN A 82 5.40 46.29 28.38
C GLN A 82 5.11 44.89 28.92
N ARG A 83 3.83 44.59 29.16
CA ARG A 83 3.36 43.27 29.57
C ARG A 83 2.88 42.49 28.35
N LEU A 84 3.50 41.33 28.10
CA LEU A 84 3.13 40.43 27.02
C LEU A 84 2.34 39.25 27.59
N GLU A 85 1.14 39.03 27.05
CA GLU A 85 0.30 37.89 27.37
C GLU A 85 0.15 37.03 26.12
N GLU A 86 0.34 35.72 26.24
CA GLU A 86 0.24 34.78 25.11
C GLU A 86 -0.70 33.61 25.39
N ASN A 87 -1.45 33.20 24.36
CA ASN A 87 -2.35 32.05 24.44
C ASN A 87 -2.27 31.28 23.12
N THR A 88 -2.04 29.97 23.24
CA THR A 88 -1.87 29.07 22.10
C THR A 88 -3.09 28.17 21.95
N VAL A 89 -3.60 28.04 20.73
CA VAL A 89 -4.71 27.15 20.37
C VAL A 89 -4.28 26.24 19.22
N THR A 90 -4.64 24.96 19.30
CA THR A 90 -4.40 24.00 18.21
C THR A 90 -5.68 23.84 17.39
N LEU A 91 -5.57 24.04 16.08
CA LEU A 91 -6.61 23.73 15.10
C LEU A 91 -6.28 22.38 14.45
N GLU A 92 -7.22 21.45 14.55
CA GLU A 92 -7.17 20.16 13.88
C GLU A 92 -8.31 20.07 12.87
N VAL A 93 -7.97 19.74 11.62
CA VAL A 93 -8.91 19.69 10.50
C VAL A 93 -9.20 18.24 10.16
N LEU A 94 -10.44 17.84 10.35
CA LEU A 94 -10.96 16.51 10.09
C LEU A 94 -11.52 16.43 8.66
N VAL A 95 -11.28 15.30 8.03
CA VAL A 95 -11.62 15.03 6.63
C VAL A 95 -12.22 13.63 6.55
N ALA A 96 -13.37 13.50 5.91
CA ALA A 96 -13.96 12.19 5.63
C ALA A 96 -13.02 11.35 4.74
N PRO A 97 -13.08 10.02 4.79
CA PRO A 97 -12.32 9.17 3.88
C PRO A 97 -12.73 9.46 2.42
N GLY A 98 -11.77 9.39 1.51
CA GLY A 98 -12.02 9.38 0.07
C GLY A 98 -12.50 8.00 -0.39
N VAL A 99 -12.75 7.81 -1.68
CA VAL A 99 -13.03 6.47 -2.21
C VAL A 99 -11.75 5.63 -2.08
N PRO A 100 -11.72 4.57 -1.24
CA PRO A 100 -10.51 3.80 -1.03
C PRO A 100 -10.14 3.00 -2.28
N THR A 101 -8.85 2.74 -2.46
CA THR A 101 -8.34 1.81 -3.47
C THR A 101 -8.38 0.40 -2.90
N CYS A 102 -9.09 -0.50 -3.56
CA CYS A 102 -9.13 -1.92 -3.23
C CYS A 102 -8.28 -2.74 -4.20
N GLU A 103 -7.35 -3.53 -3.71
CA GLU A 103 -6.54 -4.48 -4.45
C GLU A 103 -7.08 -5.88 -4.19
N VAL A 104 -7.73 -6.45 -5.20
CA VAL A 104 -8.33 -7.78 -5.17
C VAL A 104 -7.87 -8.51 -6.44
N PRO A 105 -7.20 -9.68 -6.33
CA PRO A 105 -6.78 -10.45 -7.49
C PRO A 105 -8.01 -11.03 -8.21
N SER A 106 -7.97 -11.07 -9.54
CA SER A 106 -9.08 -11.57 -10.35
C SER A 106 -9.18 -13.10 -10.36
N SER A 107 -8.04 -13.80 -10.36
CA SER A 107 -7.95 -15.26 -10.22
C SER A 107 -6.82 -15.63 -9.27
N VAL A 108 -7.05 -16.65 -8.45
CA VAL A 108 -6.09 -17.20 -7.49
C VAL A 108 -6.21 -18.73 -7.46
N LEU A 109 -5.11 -19.42 -7.13
CA LEU A 109 -5.11 -20.87 -7.04
C LEU A 109 -5.52 -21.34 -5.63
N SER A 110 -6.37 -22.36 -5.59
CA SER A 110 -6.75 -23.09 -4.38
C SER A 110 -5.50 -23.57 -3.63
N GLY A 111 -5.50 -23.42 -2.31
CA GLY A 111 -4.38 -23.79 -1.44
C GLY A 111 -3.30 -22.72 -1.27
N THR A 112 -3.37 -21.58 -1.98
CA THR A 112 -2.40 -20.49 -1.86
C THR A 112 -2.74 -19.51 -0.73
N VAL A 113 -1.74 -18.71 -0.33
CA VAL A 113 -1.92 -17.55 0.56
C VAL A 113 -2.23 -16.34 -0.31
N VAL A 114 -3.30 -15.60 0.01
CA VAL A 114 -3.73 -14.43 -0.76
C VAL A 114 -4.01 -13.27 0.18
N GLU A 115 -3.60 -12.08 -0.24
CA GLU A 115 -3.80 -10.84 0.50
C GLU A 115 -4.58 -9.83 -0.35
N LEU A 116 -5.66 -9.31 0.22
CA LEU A 116 -6.44 -8.21 -0.32
C LEU A 116 -6.13 -6.95 0.49
N ARG A 117 -5.98 -5.80 -0.20
CA ARG A 117 -5.63 -4.52 0.44
C ARG A 117 -6.66 -3.44 0.16
N CYS A 118 -6.92 -2.61 1.15
CA CYS A 118 -7.82 -1.46 1.06
C CYS A 118 -7.13 -0.25 1.66
N GLN A 119 -6.98 0.83 0.89
CA GLN A 119 -6.23 2.01 1.31
C GLN A 119 -6.96 3.30 0.95
N ASP A 120 -7.08 4.20 1.93
CA ASP A 120 -7.52 5.58 1.76
C ASP A 120 -6.36 6.55 2.02
N LYS A 121 -6.30 7.64 1.25
CA LYS A 121 -5.26 8.68 1.36
C LYS A 121 -5.77 9.99 1.92
N GLU A 122 -7.09 10.18 2.02
CA GLU A 122 -7.69 11.47 2.35
C GLU A 122 -8.14 11.58 3.81
N GLY A 123 -8.61 10.49 4.40
CA GLY A 123 -9.24 10.48 5.72
C GLY A 123 -8.33 10.98 6.83
N ASN A 124 -8.81 11.98 7.57
CA ASN A 124 -8.23 12.41 8.84
C ASN A 124 -9.34 12.54 9.90
N PRO A 125 -9.35 11.77 10.99
CA PRO A 125 -8.34 10.80 11.41
C PRO A 125 -8.21 9.61 10.46
N ALA A 126 -7.10 8.89 10.54
CA ALA A 126 -6.87 7.70 9.73
C ALA A 126 -8.04 6.71 9.86
N PRO A 127 -8.62 6.23 8.75
CA PRO A 127 -9.81 5.40 8.80
C PRO A 127 -9.51 3.98 9.29
N THR A 128 -10.59 3.34 9.75
CA THR A 128 -10.65 1.89 9.91
C THR A 128 -11.34 1.27 8.70
N TYR A 129 -10.98 0.04 8.39
CA TYR A 129 -11.40 -0.67 7.20
C TYR A 129 -12.25 -1.88 7.57
N THR A 130 -13.32 -2.08 6.80
CA THR A 130 -14.20 -3.24 6.91
C THR A 130 -14.35 -3.88 5.54
N TRP A 131 -14.02 -5.17 5.44
CA TRP A 131 -14.21 -5.93 4.21
C TRP A 131 -15.60 -6.56 4.14
N PHE A 132 -16.07 -6.71 2.92
CA PHE A 132 -17.32 -7.36 2.58
C PHE A 132 -17.07 -8.33 1.43
N LYS A 133 -17.80 -9.46 1.46
CA LYS A 133 -17.86 -10.46 0.41
C LYS A 133 -19.32 -10.74 0.10
N ASP A 134 -19.72 -10.56 -1.15
CA ASP A 134 -21.10 -10.80 -1.62
C ASP A 134 -22.14 -10.07 -0.74
N GLY A 135 -21.83 -8.84 -0.33
CA GLY A 135 -22.65 -8.01 0.56
C GLY A 135 -22.55 -8.36 2.06
N THR A 136 -21.88 -9.45 2.43
CA THR A 136 -21.72 -9.89 3.82
C THR A 136 -20.44 -9.33 4.42
N ARG A 137 -20.55 -8.75 5.61
CA ARG A 137 -19.40 -8.21 6.35
C ARG A 137 -18.47 -9.33 6.82
N LEU A 138 -17.17 -9.16 6.61
CA LEU A 138 -16.12 -10.04 7.14
C LEU A 138 -15.58 -9.49 8.46
N PHE A 139 -15.59 -10.31 9.51
CA PHE A 139 -15.15 -9.93 10.86
C PHE A 139 -13.71 -10.39 11.13
N GLY A 140 -12.95 -9.59 11.90
CA GLY A 140 -11.53 -9.86 12.16
C GLY A 140 -11.25 -11.03 13.11
N ASN A 141 -12.27 -11.63 13.71
CA ASN A 141 -12.16 -12.76 14.62
C ASN A 141 -13.04 -13.93 14.12
N PRO A 142 -12.49 -14.89 13.36
CA PRO A 142 -13.24 -16.05 12.90
C PRO A 142 -13.83 -16.90 14.05
N LYS A 143 -13.46 -16.70 15.32
CA LYS A 143 -14.00 -17.48 16.46
C LYS A 143 -15.46 -17.18 16.82
N LEU A 144 -16.03 -16.05 16.41
CA LEU A 144 -17.45 -15.74 16.70
C LEU A 144 -18.38 -16.14 15.55
N ASP A 145 -17.86 -16.22 14.31
CA ASP A 145 -18.60 -16.60 13.09
C ASP A 145 -18.10 -17.91 12.43
N ALA A 146 -17.22 -18.67 13.10
CA ALA A 146 -16.74 -19.99 12.65
C ALA A 146 -17.88 -21.01 12.45
N GLN A 147 -19.10 -20.69 12.90
CA GLN A 147 -20.28 -21.49 12.60
C GLN A 147 -20.84 -21.28 11.18
N ILE A 148 -20.38 -20.27 10.41
CA ILE A 148 -21.04 -19.87 9.16
C ILE A 148 -20.15 -20.05 7.91
N THR A 149 -18.82 -19.96 8.00
CA THR A 149 -17.95 -20.10 6.80
C THR A 149 -16.71 -20.95 7.06
N ASN A 150 -16.48 -21.98 6.24
CA ASN A 150 -15.26 -22.82 6.25
C ASN A 150 -14.00 -22.07 5.73
N SER A 151 -13.94 -20.75 5.92
CA SER A 151 -12.88 -19.89 5.37
C SER A 151 -11.88 -19.49 6.46
N SER A 152 -10.58 -19.66 6.17
CA SER A 152 -9.49 -19.29 7.07
C SER A 152 -8.90 -17.94 6.65
N TYR A 153 -9.53 -16.86 7.13
CA TYR A 153 -9.08 -15.49 6.86
C TYR A 153 -8.85 -14.69 8.15
N THR A 154 -8.03 -13.66 8.04
CA THR A 154 -7.82 -12.65 9.09
C THR A 154 -8.01 -11.25 8.51
N VAL A 155 -8.60 -10.35 9.30
CA VAL A 155 -8.82 -8.95 8.90
C VAL A 155 -8.06 -8.03 9.84
N ASN A 156 -7.17 -7.21 9.30
CA ASN A 156 -6.57 -6.09 10.00
C ASN A 156 -7.33 -4.80 9.63
N THR A 157 -8.19 -4.35 10.54
CA THR A 157 -9.03 -3.17 10.33
C THR A 157 -8.24 -1.86 10.31
N LYS A 158 -6.98 -1.83 10.75
CA LYS A 158 -6.14 -0.62 10.72
C LYS A 158 -5.35 -0.52 9.42
N SER A 159 -4.78 -1.62 8.94
CA SER A 159 -4.04 -1.63 7.66
C SER A 159 -4.94 -1.83 6.44
N GLY A 160 -6.20 -2.26 6.64
CA GLY A 160 -7.11 -2.60 5.55
C GLY A 160 -6.80 -3.93 4.88
N THR A 161 -6.02 -4.78 5.54
CA THR A 161 -5.58 -6.07 4.99
C THR A 161 -6.59 -7.18 5.32
N LEU A 162 -6.99 -7.94 4.31
CA LEU A 162 -7.72 -9.20 4.44
C LEU A 162 -6.81 -10.31 3.89
N GLN A 163 -6.35 -11.20 4.77
CA GLN A 163 -5.41 -12.25 4.43
C GLN A 163 -6.05 -13.62 4.58
N PHE A 164 -6.01 -14.40 3.50
CA PHE A 164 -6.36 -15.81 3.48
C PHE A 164 -5.09 -16.64 3.63
N ASN A 165 -5.04 -17.51 4.65
CA ASN A 165 -3.89 -18.40 4.84
C ASN A 165 -3.92 -19.58 3.87
N THR A 166 -5.12 -19.99 3.44
CA THR A 166 -5.33 -21.07 2.48
C THR A 166 -6.67 -20.79 1.80
N VAL A 167 -6.62 -20.36 0.54
CA VAL A 167 -7.84 -20.04 -0.22
C VAL A 167 -8.50 -21.33 -0.72
N SER A 168 -9.83 -21.39 -0.69
CA SER A 168 -10.64 -22.47 -1.22
C SER A 168 -11.63 -21.96 -2.27
N LYS A 169 -12.24 -22.86 -3.06
CA LYS A 169 -13.29 -22.49 -4.01
C LYS A 169 -14.44 -21.67 -3.40
N LEU A 170 -14.76 -21.93 -2.13
CA LEU A 170 -15.79 -21.21 -1.38
C LEU A 170 -15.43 -19.74 -1.15
N ASP A 171 -14.18 -19.34 -1.30
CA ASP A 171 -13.71 -17.96 -1.16
C ASP A 171 -13.86 -17.16 -2.47
N SER A 172 -14.35 -17.76 -3.56
CA SER A 172 -14.74 -16.99 -4.73
C SER A 172 -15.91 -16.07 -4.40
N GLY A 173 -15.92 -14.84 -4.95
CA GLY A 173 -16.98 -13.86 -4.70
C GLY A 173 -16.63 -12.44 -5.13
N GLU A 174 -17.57 -11.52 -4.91
CA GLU A 174 -17.39 -10.08 -5.09
C GLU A 174 -16.94 -9.44 -3.78
N TYR A 175 -15.76 -8.81 -3.79
CA TYR A 175 -15.17 -8.18 -2.62
C TYR A 175 -15.18 -6.67 -2.74
N TYR A 176 -15.50 -6.00 -1.63
CA TYR A 176 -15.31 -4.56 -1.49
C TYR A 176 -14.98 -4.22 -0.04
N CYS A 177 -14.49 -3.00 0.18
CA CYS A 177 -14.11 -2.50 1.49
C CYS A 177 -14.73 -1.13 1.74
N GLU A 178 -15.11 -0.90 3.00
CA GLU A 178 -15.52 0.39 3.54
C GLU A 178 -14.38 0.98 4.38
N ALA A 179 -13.95 2.20 4.06
CA ALA A 179 -13.09 3.03 4.89
C ALA A 179 -13.96 4.00 5.71
N ARG A 180 -13.79 4.03 7.04
CA ARG A 180 -14.61 4.81 7.96
C ARG A 180 -13.77 5.52 9.01
N ASN A 181 -14.05 6.80 9.25
CA ASN A 181 -13.55 7.55 10.40
C ASN A 181 -14.71 8.30 11.11
N SER A 182 -14.38 9.18 12.06
CA SER A 182 -15.37 9.95 12.84
C SER A 182 -16.17 10.97 12.01
N VAL A 183 -15.72 11.32 10.81
CA VAL A 183 -16.38 12.29 9.93
C VAL A 183 -17.34 11.60 8.96
N GLY A 184 -17.00 10.39 8.49
CA GLY A 184 -17.82 9.69 7.53
C GLY A 184 -17.20 8.39 7.02
N PHE A 185 -17.76 7.90 5.92
CA PHE A 185 -17.30 6.67 5.28
C PHE A 185 -17.43 6.72 3.75
N ARG A 186 -16.62 5.90 3.09
CA ARG A 186 -16.63 5.65 1.64
C ARG A 186 -16.28 4.20 1.35
N ARG A 187 -16.71 3.71 0.18
CA ARG A 187 -16.52 2.33 -0.25
C ARG A 187 -15.86 2.31 -1.62
N CYS A 188 -15.00 1.33 -1.84
CA CYS A 188 -14.49 1.03 -3.18
C CYS A 188 -15.53 0.28 -4.00
N ARG A 189 -15.31 0.19 -5.31
CA ARG A 189 -16.12 -0.65 -6.20
C ARG A 189 -15.89 -2.13 -5.90
N GLU A 190 -16.91 -2.93 -6.13
CA GLU A 190 -16.84 -4.39 -6.04
C GLU A 190 -15.85 -4.95 -7.07
N LYS A 191 -15.09 -5.95 -6.63
CA LYS A 191 -14.11 -6.67 -7.45
C LYS A 191 -14.27 -8.17 -7.25
N ARG A 192 -14.39 -8.89 -8.36
CA ARG A 192 -14.49 -10.34 -8.37
C ARG A 192 -13.14 -11.02 -8.15
N MET A 193 -13.09 -11.94 -7.19
CA MET A 193 -12.02 -12.92 -7.04
C MET A 193 -12.56 -14.30 -7.40
N GLN A 194 -11.88 -15.00 -8.32
CA GLN A 194 -12.17 -16.40 -8.66
C GLN A 194 -11.07 -17.31 -8.14
N VAL A 195 -11.45 -18.45 -7.56
CA VAL A 195 -10.50 -19.43 -7.03
C VAL A 195 -10.53 -20.69 -7.89
N ASP A 196 -9.42 -20.96 -8.56
CA ASP A 196 -9.25 -22.09 -9.46
C ASP A 196 -8.56 -23.26 -8.75
N ASP A 197 -9.03 -24.49 -8.97
CA ASP A 197 -8.33 -25.68 -8.47
C ASP A 197 -7.18 -26.06 -9.40
N LEU A 198 -6.10 -26.60 -8.83
CA LEU A 198 -5.07 -27.25 -9.62
C LEU A 198 -5.68 -28.49 -10.31
N ASN A 199 -5.49 -28.62 -11.62
CA ASN A 199 -5.94 -29.81 -12.35
C ASN A 199 -5.00 -31.01 -12.09
N VAL A 200 -5.05 -31.55 -10.86
CA VAL A 200 -4.21 -32.66 -10.42
C VAL A 200 -4.44 -33.90 -11.30
N SER A 201 -5.68 -34.17 -11.72
CA SER A 201 -6.00 -35.30 -12.61
C SER A 201 -5.31 -35.19 -13.98
N GLY A 202 -5.31 -34.00 -14.58
CA GLY A 202 -4.62 -33.75 -15.84
C GLY A 202 -3.10 -33.82 -15.71
N ILE A 203 -2.55 -33.31 -14.61
CA ILE A 203 -1.11 -33.39 -14.31
C ILE A 203 -0.69 -34.86 -14.16
N ILE A 204 -1.41 -35.65 -13.36
CA ILE A 204 -1.13 -37.07 -13.17
C ILE A 204 -1.23 -37.83 -14.51
N ALA A 205 -2.29 -37.59 -15.29
CA ALA A 205 -2.47 -38.24 -16.59
C ALA A 205 -1.30 -37.93 -17.54
N ALA A 206 -0.86 -36.67 -17.63
CA ALA A 206 0.28 -36.28 -18.44
C ALA A 206 1.58 -36.97 -17.99
N VAL A 207 1.83 -37.02 -16.67
CA VAL A 207 3.00 -37.70 -16.10
C VAL A 207 2.99 -39.19 -16.42
N VAL A 208 1.84 -39.86 -16.29
CA VAL A 208 1.69 -41.29 -16.62
C VAL A 208 1.95 -41.54 -18.10
N VAL A 209 1.42 -40.70 -19.00
CA VAL A 209 1.65 -40.83 -20.45
C VAL A 209 3.13 -40.70 -20.78
N VAL A 210 3.82 -39.70 -20.22
CA VAL A 210 5.27 -39.52 -20.43
C VAL A 210 6.05 -40.73 -19.92
N ALA A 211 5.73 -41.25 -18.74
CA ALA A 211 6.39 -42.43 -18.18
C ALA A 211 6.20 -43.68 -19.06
N LEU A 212 5.01 -43.90 -19.61
CA LEU A 212 4.73 -45.00 -20.54
C LEU A 212 5.53 -44.87 -21.84
N VAL A 213 5.60 -43.67 -22.43
CA VAL A 213 6.39 -43.43 -23.64
C VAL A 213 7.87 -43.70 -23.39
N VAL A 214 8.42 -43.20 -22.29
CA VAL A 214 9.82 -43.43 -21.91
C VAL A 214 10.09 -44.93 -21.70
N SER A 215 9.17 -45.64 -21.03
CA SER A 215 9.29 -47.08 -20.81
C SER A 215 9.26 -47.85 -22.14
N ILE A 216 8.33 -47.54 -23.04
CA ILE A 216 8.23 -48.16 -24.37
C ILE A 216 9.48 -47.89 -25.20
N CYS A 217 9.98 -46.66 -25.22
CA CYS A 217 11.23 -46.31 -25.91
C CYS A 217 12.42 -47.06 -25.31
N GLY A 218 12.53 -47.14 -23.98
CA GLY A 218 13.59 -47.87 -23.29
C GLY A 218 13.56 -49.37 -23.60
N LEU A 219 12.39 -50.01 -23.54
CA LEU A 219 12.20 -51.40 -23.94
C LEU A 219 12.54 -51.62 -25.42
N GLY A 220 12.18 -50.68 -26.29
CA GLY A 220 12.54 -50.69 -27.71
C GLY A 220 14.06 -50.69 -27.92
N VAL A 221 14.79 -49.84 -27.19
CA VAL A 221 16.26 -49.80 -27.22
C VAL A 221 16.85 -51.10 -26.69
N CYS A 222 16.38 -51.60 -25.54
CA CYS A 222 16.85 -52.87 -24.98
C CYS A 222 16.59 -54.05 -25.92
N TYR A 223 15.41 -54.09 -26.55
CA TYR A 223 15.06 -55.09 -27.55
C TYR A 223 15.98 -55.01 -28.78
N ALA A 224 16.22 -53.78 -29.29
CA ALA A 224 17.10 -53.55 -30.43
C ALA A 224 18.55 -53.99 -30.14
N GLN A 225 19.05 -53.71 -28.94
CA GLN A 225 20.37 -54.18 -28.48
C GLN A 225 20.43 -55.71 -28.41
N ARG A 226 19.42 -56.38 -27.83
CA ARG A 226 19.40 -57.84 -27.69
C ARG A 226 19.34 -58.57 -29.04
N LYS A 227 18.62 -58.02 -30.02
CA LYS A 227 18.53 -58.58 -31.38
C LYS A 227 19.72 -58.25 -32.27
N GLY A 228 20.73 -57.54 -31.75
CA GLY A 228 21.96 -57.26 -32.49
C GLY A 228 21.80 -56.19 -33.57
N TYR A 229 20.70 -55.40 -33.57
CA TYR A 229 20.51 -54.32 -34.54
C TYR A 229 21.56 -53.21 -34.41
N PHE A 230 22.19 -53.09 -33.24
CA PHE A 230 23.32 -52.18 -32.99
C PHE A 230 24.71 -52.83 -33.18
N SER A 231 24.79 -54.03 -33.77
CA SER A 231 26.09 -54.68 -34.04
C SER A 231 26.74 -54.08 -35.30
N LYS A 232 27.64 -53.11 -35.09
CA LYS A 232 28.50 -52.59 -36.16
C LYS A 232 29.78 -53.46 -36.23
N ARG A 233 30.02 -54.00 -37.44
CA ARG A 233 31.14 -54.85 -37.89
C ARG A 233 32.47 -54.64 -37.13
N LYS A 234 33.05 -55.74 -36.62
CA LYS A 234 34.49 -55.88 -36.38
C LYS A 234 35.10 -56.72 -37.51
N GLY A 235 36.21 -56.25 -38.07
CA GLY A 235 37.12 -56.97 -38.97
C GLY A 235 37.42 -56.18 -40.24
N GLU A 236 38.65 -56.00 -40.72
CA GLU A 236 40.00 -56.31 -40.25
C GLU A 236 40.94 -55.66 -41.30
N GLY A 237 42.11 -55.16 -40.91
CA GLY A 237 43.02 -54.51 -41.85
C GLY A 237 44.30 -54.00 -41.20
N HIS A 238 45.10 -54.91 -40.66
CA HIS A 238 46.47 -54.63 -40.21
C HIS A 238 47.42 -54.65 -41.41
N ARG A 239 48.04 -53.51 -41.75
CA ARG A 239 49.48 -53.45 -42.06
C ARG A 239 50.07 -52.02 -42.14
N ASP A 240 51.12 -51.87 -41.35
CA ASP A 240 52.37 -51.13 -41.55
C ASP A 240 52.46 -49.58 -41.52
N ARG A 241 53.19 -49.17 -40.47
CA ARG A 241 54.36 -48.26 -40.41
C ARG A 241 54.19 -46.96 -39.63
N ASN A 242 54.91 -46.95 -38.50
CA ASN A 242 55.55 -45.84 -37.78
C ASN A 242 55.67 -44.52 -38.56
N ILE A 243 55.47 -43.40 -37.84
CA ILE A 243 56.54 -42.45 -37.50
C ILE A 243 56.00 -41.54 -36.38
N ASN A 244 56.76 -41.46 -35.28
CA ASN A 244 56.66 -40.40 -34.28
C ASN A 244 56.88 -39.04 -34.97
N ASP A 245 56.04 -38.04 -34.72
CA ASP A 245 56.61 -36.73 -34.37
C ASP A 245 55.63 -35.80 -33.65
N GLU A 246 56.18 -35.26 -32.55
CA GLU A 246 56.00 -33.99 -31.86
C GLU A 246 54.65 -33.22 -31.81
N ARG A 247 54.27 -32.95 -30.55
CA ARG A 247 53.84 -31.66 -29.98
C ARG A 247 53.38 -30.58 -30.97
N ILE A 248 52.12 -30.12 -30.85
CA ILE A 248 51.78 -28.69 -30.86
C ILE A 248 50.62 -28.44 -29.87
N ILE A 249 50.86 -27.53 -28.94
CA ILE A 249 49.89 -26.88 -28.04
C ILE A 249 49.13 -25.82 -28.86
N ASP A 250 47.80 -25.77 -28.80
CA ASP A 250 47.03 -24.51 -28.93
C ASP A 250 45.57 -24.73 -28.45
N ARG A 251 45.20 -24.19 -27.29
CA ARG A 251 44.51 -22.90 -27.02
C ARG A 251 42.98 -23.03 -26.96
N LEU A 252 42.45 -22.84 -25.75
CA LEU A 252 41.02 -22.62 -25.50
C LEU A 252 40.50 -21.40 -26.27
N PRO A 253 39.24 -21.40 -26.75
CA PRO A 253 38.59 -20.19 -27.24
C PRO A 253 38.17 -19.27 -26.06
N PRO A 254 38.16 -17.94 -26.26
CA PRO A 254 37.83 -17.00 -25.19
C PRO A 254 36.34 -16.96 -24.88
N ALA A 255 36.02 -16.68 -23.62
CA ALA A 255 34.66 -16.43 -23.12
C ALA A 255 34.12 -15.08 -23.64
N ASN A 256 32.82 -15.07 -23.98
CA ASN A 256 32.11 -13.86 -24.42
C ASN A 256 31.95 -12.83 -23.27
N PRO A 257 32.03 -11.52 -23.55
CA PRO A 257 31.87 -10.48 -22.53
C PRO A 257 30.40 -10.21 -22.16
N PRO A 258 30.13 -9.70 -20.94
CA PRO A 258 28.78 -9.40 -20.45
C PRO A 258 28.23 -8.06 -20.99
N PRO A 259 26.89 -7.88 -21.01
CA PRO A 259 26.24 -6.66 -21.49
C PRO A 259 26.35 -5.49 -20.49
N PRO A 260 26.29 -4.23 -20.96
CA PRO A 260 26.49 -3.06 -20.10
C PRO A 260 25.26 -2.66 -19.29
N THR A 261 25.51 -2.21 -18.05
CA THR A 261 24.59 -1.63 -17.07
C THR A 261 24.22 -0.17 -17.43
N PRO A 262 23.00 0.30 -17.15
CA PRO A 262 22.62 1.70 -17.35
C PRO A 262 23.03 2.58 -16.15
N THR A 263 23.55 3.78 -16.43
CA THR A 263 23.78 4.85 -15.43
C THR A 263 22.77 6.00 -15.59
N PRO A 264 22.54 6.77 -14.51
CA PRO A 264 21.38 7.64 -14.36
C PRO A 264 21.62 9.09 -14.83
N HIS A 265 20.54 9.75 -15.24
CA HIS A 265 20.37 11.21 -15.25
C HIS A 265 19.08 11.55 -14.52
#